data_AF-A0A1Z4EP36-F1
#
_entry.id   AF-A0A1Z4EP36-F1
#
_cell.length_a   1.000
_cell.length_b   1.000
_cell.length_c   1.000
_cell.angle_alpha   90.00
_cell.angle_beta   90.00
_cell.angle_gamma   90.00
#
_symmetry.space_group_name_H-M   'P 1'
#
loop_
_entity.id
_entity.type
_entity.pdbx_description
1 polymer ?
#
loop_
_entity_poly.entity_id
_entity_poly.type
_entity_poly.pdbx_seq_one_letter_code
_entity_poly.pdbx_strand_id
1 'polypeptide(L)' 'MTLDCNGYFERINYGGVARPTLEVLQDLMTAHTRTIPFENLDPLLGVPVDDLSPEALTTSWYTGAAAATATSRTGCWVTR' A
#
# COMPACT_ATOMS: atom_id res chain seq x y z
N MET A 1 -7.13 2.52 -15.70
CA MET A 1 -7.43 2.49 -14.25
C MET A 1 -6.43 3.38 -13.56
N THR A 2 -6.89 4.33 -12.75
CA THR A 2 -6.08 5.38 -12.10
C THR A 2 -6.01 5.10 -10.60
N LEU A 3 -4.80 5.02 -10.06
CA LEU A 3 -4.55 4.90 -8.62
C LEU A 3 -4.99 6.21 -7.93
N ASP A 4 -5.74 6.10 -6.82
CA ASP A 4 -6.08 7.26 -6.00
C ASP A 4 -4.92 7.62 -5.06
N CYS A 5 -4.03 8.49 -5.55
CA CYS A 5 -2.89 8.96 -4.77
C CYS A 5 -3.31 9.81 -3.56
N ASN A 6 -4.42 10.54 -3.64
CA ASN A 6 -4.85 11.43 -2.57
C ASN A 6 -5.35 10.62 -1.38
N GLY A 7 -6.22 9.63 -1.62
CA GLY A 7 -6.67 8.70 -0.58
C GLY A 7 -5.51 7.93 0.05
N TYR A 8 -4.51 7.53 -0.74
CA TYR A 8 -3.29 6.92 -0.21
C TYR A 8 -2.49 7.88 0.70
N PHE A 9 -2.30 9.14 0.31
CA PHE A 9 -1.59 10.13 1.12
C PHE A 9 -2.32 10.42 2.44
N GLU A 10 -3.65 10.54 2.41
CA GLU A 10 -4.46 10.65 3.62
C GLU A 10 -4.31 9.42 4.52
N ARG A 11 -4.35 8.21 3.95
CA ARG A 11 -4.21 6.93 4.68
C ARG A 11 -2.90 6.83 5.43
N ILE A 12 -1.79 7.26 4.84
CA ILE A 12 -0.44 7.23 5.47
C ILE A 12 -0.12 8.51 6.25
N ASN A 13 -1.08 9.44 6.38
CA ASN A 13 -0.92 10.73 7.03
C ASN A 13 0.25 11.56 6.43
N TYR A 14 0.37 11.58 5.11
CA TYR A 14 1.37 12.35 4.39
C TYR A 14 0.77 13.65 3.84
N GLY A 15 1.19 14.80 4.39
CA GLY A 15 0.76 16.13 3.96
C GLY A 15 1.77 16.89 3.09
N GLY A 16 2.87 16.24 2.67
CA GLY A 16 3.93 16.87 1.89
C GLY A 16 3.59 17.01 0.40
N VAL A 17 4.35 17.85 -0.32
CA VAL A 17 4.18 17.99 -1.78
C VAL A 17 4.78 16.76 -2.48
N ALA A 18 3.99 16.06 -3.30
CA ALA A 18 4.41 14.87 -4.04
C ALA A 18 5.28 15.22 -5.27
N ARG A 19 6.49 15.74 -5.05
CA ARG A 19 7.50 15.93 -6.11
C ARG A 19 8.32 14.66 -6.31
N PRO A 20 8.66 14.26 -7.56
CA PRO A 20 9.43 13.05 -7.84
C PRO A 20 10.91 13.25 -7.50
N THR A 21 11.20 13.34 -6.20
CA THR A 21 12.53 13.57 -5.63
C THR A 21 12.85 12.43 -4.65
N LEU A 22 14.14 12.22 -4.38
CA LEU A 22 14.56 11.16 -3.47
C LEU A 22 14.06 11.41 -2.04
N GLU A 23 14.07 12.66 -1.60
CA GLU A 23 13.59 13.08 -0.29
C GLU A 23 12.11 12.72 -0.10
N VAL A 24 11.27 13.07 -1.07
CA VAL A 24 9.84 12.73 -1.05
C VAL A 24 9.62 11.22 -1.03
N LEU A 25 10.41 10.45 -1.78
CA LEU A 25 10.32 8.99 -1.77
C LEU A 25 10.62 8.42 -0.37
N GLN A 26 11.67 8.93 0.29
CA GLN A 26 12.05 8.50 1.63
C GLN A 26 10.97 8.84 2.66
N ASP A 27 10.37 10.03 2.58
CA ASP A 27 9.28 10.46 3.44
C ASP A 27 8.04 9.58 3.25
N LEU A 28 7.65 9.31 2.00
CA LEU A 28 6.53 8.43 1.67
C LEU A 28 6.74 7.00 2.19
N MET A 29 7.94 6.43 2.03
CA MET A 29 8.23 5.10 2.58
C MET A 29 8.18 5.09 4.12
N THR A 30 8.69 6.15 4.75
CA THR A 30 8.67 6.27 6.21
C THR A 30 7.24 6.38 6.74
N ALA A 31 6.41 7.21 6.12
CA ALA A 31 4.99 7.36 6.46
C ALA A 31 4.21 6.06 6.24
N HIS A 32 4.44 5.38 5.12
CA HIS A 32 3.84 4.09 4.81
C HIS A 32 4.14 3.04 5.87
N THR A 33 5.42 2.82 6.18
CA THR A 33 5.86 1.77 7.11
C THR A 33 5.43 2.00 8.55
N ARG A 34 5.19 3.25 8.94
CA ARG A 34 4.63 3.61 10.24
C ARG A 34 3.13 3.37 10.36
N THR A 35 2.41 3.40 9.24
CA THR A 35 0.94 3.45 9.24
C THR A 35 0.28 2.16 8.76
N ILE A 36 0.92 1.47 7.81
CA ILE A 36 0.41 0.22 7.24
C ILE A 36 1.26 -0.93 7.82
N PRO A 37 0.71 -1.74 8.74
CA PRO A 37 1.43 -2.88 9.29
C PRO A 37 1.66 -3.96 8.23
N PHE A 38 2.64 -4.81 8.49
CA PHE A 38 2.80 -6.06 7.75
C PHE A 38 2.01 -7.15 8.47
N GLU A 39 1.18 -7.90 7.75
CA GLU A 39 0.46 -9.05 8.31
C GLU A 39 0.24 -10.13 7.26
N ASN A 40 -0.07 -11.33 7.74
CA ASN A 40 -0.30 -12.52 6.93
C ASN A 40 -1.53 -13.29 7.42
N LEU A 41 -2.55 -12.59 7.91
CA LEU A 41 -3.71 -13.21 8.55
C LEU A 41 -4.60 -13.92 7.54
N ASP A 42 -4.85 -13.32 6.38
CA ASP A 42 -5.67 -13.94 5.32
C ASP A 42 -5.10 -15.28 4.86
N PRO A 43 -3.81 -15.37 4.43
CA PRO A 43 -3.23 -16.67 4.09
C PRO A 43 -3.13 -17.62 5.29
N LEU A 44 -2.92 -17.11 6.52
CA LEU A 44 -2.93 -17.94 7.73
C LEU A 44 -4.31 -18.57 7.98
N LEU A 45 -5.40 -17.85 7.64
CA LEU A 45 -6.78 -18.30 7.75
C LEU A 45 -7.26 -19.09 6.51
N GLY A 46 -6.38 -19.34 5.55
CA GLY A 46 -6.69 -20.08 4.32
C GLY A 46 -7.44 -19.26 3.26
N VAL A 47 -7.50 -17.93 3.41
CA VAL A 47 -8.00 -17.00 2.39
C VAL A 47 -6.86 -16.75 1.39
N PRO A 48 -6.98 -17.19 0.13
CA PRO A 48 -5.93 -16.99 -0.86
C PRO A 48 -5.84 -15.51 -1.25
N VAL A 49 -4.61 -15.02 -1.43
CA VAL A 49 -4.32 -13.71 -2.05
C VAL A 49 -3.92 -13.98 -3.50
N ASP A 50 -4.92 -14.08 -4.38
CA ASP A 50 -4.77 -14.42 -5.80
C ASP A 50 -4.89 -13.20 -6.73
N ASP A 51 -5.56 -12.13 -6.29
CA ASP A 51 -5.63 -10.85 -6.99
C ASP A 51 -4.66 -9.81 -6.40
N LEU A 52 -3.67 -9.43 -7.22
CA LEU A 52 -2.69 -8.38 -6.92
C LEU A 52 -2.90 -7.11 -7.76
N SER A 53 -4.08 -6.95 -8.35
CA SER A 53 -4.43 -5.73 -9.11
C SER A 53 -4.41 -4.50 -8.19
N PRO A 54 -4.11 -3.30 -8.73
CA PRO A 54 -4.09 -2.08 -7.93
C PRO A 54 -5.40 -1.83 -7.18
N GLU A 55 -6.54 -2.16 -7.78
CA GLU A 55 -7.87 -1.99 -7.20
C GLU A 55 -8.10 -2.91 -5.99
N ALA A 56 -7.78 -4.21 -6.14
CA ALA A 56 -7.87 -5.18 -5.04
C ALA A 56 -6.96 -4.80 -3.87
N LEU A 57 -5.73 -4.38 -4.17
CA LEU A 57 -4.75 -3.95 -3.15
C LEU A 57 -5.18 -2.67 -2.44
N THR A 58 -5.70 -1.67 -3.16
CA THR A 58 -6.20 -0.45 -2.50
C THR A 58 -7.43 -0.73 -1.65
N THR A 59 -8.31 -1.64 -2.07
CA THR A 59 -9.53 -2.00 -1.32
C THR A 59 -9.18 -2.65 0.02
N SER A 60 -8.22 -3.58 0.05
CA SER A 60 -7.81 -4.24 1.30
C SER A 60 -7.22 -3.26 2.31
N TRP A 61 -6.59 -2.18 1.84
CA TRP A 61 -6.05 -1.13 2.72
C TRP A 61 -7.13 -0.32 3.44
N TYR A 62 -8.32 -0.19 2.84
CA TYR A 62 -9.46 0.55 3.42
C TYR A 62 -10.35 -0.32 4.30
N THR A 63 -10.49 -1.61 4.02
CA THR A 63 -11.38 -2.51 4.77
C THR A 63 -10.74 -3.10 6.03
N GLY A 64 -9.42 -2.95 6.22
CA GLY A 64 -8.69 -3.47 7.38
C GLY A 64 -8.61 -5.00 7.42
N ALA A 65 -8.92 -5.66 6.30
CA ALA A 65 -9.02 -7.11 6.22
C ALA A 65 -7.70 -7.80 5.81
N ALA A 66 -6.71 -7.09 5.28
CA ALA A 66 -5.41 -7.71 5.00
C ALA A 66 -4.32 -6.67 4.97
N ALA A 67 -3.54 -6.59 6.04
CA ALA A 67 -2.25 -5.95 5.97
C ALA A 67 -1.37 -6.68 4.96
N ALA A 68 -0.52 -5.88 4.34
CA ALA A 68 0.22 -6.25 3.15
C ALA A 68 1.13 -7.45 3.44
N THR A 69 0.83 -8.60 2.83
CA THR A 69 1.79 -9.68 2.70
C THR A 69 2.94 -9.23 1.79
N ALA A 70 4.11 -9.86 1.89
CA ALA A 70 5.32 -9.41 1.17
C ALA A 70 5.10 -9.29 -0.35
N THR A 71 4.19 -10.11 -0.89
CA THR A 71 3.81 -10.14 -2.31
C THR A 71 3.00 -8.93 -2.78
N SER A 72 2.16 -8.31 -1.93
CA SER A 72 1.38 -7.12 -2.31
C SER A 72 2.19 -5.82 -2.18
N ARG A 73 3.21 -5.81 -1.33
CA ARG A 73 4.02 -4.63 -1.01
C ARG A 73 4.92 -4.16 -2.16
N THR A 74 5.27 -5.03 -3.10
CA THR A 74 6.11 -4.73 -4.27
C THR A 74 5.32 -4.33 -5.52
N GLY A 75 4.00 -4.56 -5.57
CA GLY A 75 3.18 -4.32 -6.76
C GLY A 75 3.12 -2.86 -7.21
N CYS A 76 3.18 -1.90 -6.29
CA CYS A 76 3.17 -0.46 -6.61
C CYS A 76 4.54 0.07 -7.08
N TRP A 77 5.63 -0.67 -6.86
CA TRP A 77 7.00 -0.22 -7.13
C TRP A 77 7.64 -0.91 -8.37
N VAL A 78 7.03 -1.99 -8.85
CA VAL A 78 7.55 -2.80 -9.97
C VAL A 78 6.46 -2.96 -11.04
N THR A 79 6.00 -1.85 -11.60
CA THR A 79 5.34 -1.85 -12.92
C THR A 79 6.04 -0.86 -13.84
N ARG A 80 7.15 -1.35 -14.40
CA ARG A 80 7.50 -1.10 -15.79
C ARG A 80 7.59 -2.45 -16.49
#